data_AF-A0A5C4NCA1-F1
#
_entry.id   AF-A0A5C4NCA1-F1
#
_cell.length_a   1.000
_cell.length_b   1.000
_cell.length_c   1.000
_cell.angle_alpha   90.00
_cell.angle_beta   90.00
_cell.angle_gamma   90.00
#
_symmetry.space_group_name_H-M   'P 1'
#
loop_
_entity.id
_entity.type
_entity.pdbx_description
1 polymer ?
#
loop_
_entity_poly.entity_id
_entity_poly.type
_entity_poly.pdbx_seq_one_letter_code
_entity_poly.pdbx_strand_id
1 'polypeptide(L)'
;MAVAEEVTVWTGLPVLAGALYGLGNLVTRKWCAEEGTLTLLGGFFALMMVWGTLGCLVLWFLPRSVPEGAAGWATRGWVAPQGVFLVITVVQGVGSLVGVGMSIKAYQIANATVVSVLENTLLVFATLWAVVLWREVPGPTEALRLGLVTAAGVMIALREPRAAGPVPEEARPAPSAGTQAAWAGEKRP
;
A
#
# COMPACT_ATOMS: atom_id res chain seq x y z
N MET A 1 25.42 23.23 3.53
CA MET A 1 26.04 21.93 3.87
C MET A 1 25.70 21.59 5.32
N ALA A 2 24.46 21.15 5.59
CA ALA A 2 23.97 20.85 6.93
C ALA A 2 22.96 19.68 6.91
N VAL A 3 23.27 18.62 6.14
CA VAL A 3 22.42 17.43 6.00
C VAL A 3 23.16 16.17 6.51
N ALA A 4 24.36 16.33 7.07
CA ALA A 4 25.23 15.20 7.43
C ALA A 4 25.16 14.80 8.91
N GLU A 5 24.41 15.51 9.76
CA GLU A 5 24.08 15.05 11.11
C GLU A 5 22.69 14.40 11.09
N GLU A 6 22.57 13.19 11.65
CA GLU A 6 21.33 12.42 11.85
C GLU A 6 21.00 11.29 10.86
N VAL A 7 22.01 10.60 10.31
CA VAL A 7 21.79 9.19 9.94
C VAL A 7 21.78 8.35 11.22
N THR A 8 20.63 8.31 11.90
CA THR A 8 20.41 7.48 13.08
C THR A 8 19.81 6.14 12.67
N VAL A 9 19.91 5.09 13.50
CA VAL A 9 19.30 3.77 13.22
C VAL A 9 17.81 3.85 12.84
N TRP A 10 17.11 4.87 13.37
CA TRP A 10 15.70 5.16 13.09
C TRP A 10 15.43 5.62 11.65
N THR A 11 16.42 6.21 10.96
CA THR A 11 16.29 6.58 9.54
C THR A 11 16.23 5.38 8.59
N GLY A 12 16.66 4.19 9.04
CA GLY A 12 16.47 2.95 8.28
C GLY A 12 15.05 2.39 8.34
N LEU A 13 14.22 2.87 9.27
CA LEU A 13 12.87 2.33 9.50
C LEU A 13 11.93 2.53 8.30
N PRO A 14 11.87 3.70 7.62
CA PRO A 14 11.05 3.86 6.42
C PRO A 14 11.50 2.98 5.25
N VAL A 15 12.81 2.73 5.13
CA VAL A 15 13.36 1.84 4.09
C VAL A 15 12.92 0.41 4.34
N LEU A 16 13.02 -0.06 5.58
CA LEU A 16 12.51 -1.37 5.98
C LEU A 16 11.00 -1.48 5.78
N ALA A 17 10.24 -0.44 6.14
CA ALA A 17 8.79 -0.39 5.93
C ALA A 17 8.43 -0.51 4.44
N GLY A 18 9.13 0.21 3.56
CA GLY A 18 8.96 0.09 2.10
C GLY A 18 9.30 -1.30 1.56
N ALA A 19 10.39 -1.92 2.06
CA ALA A 19 10.76 -3.28 1.68
C ALA A 19 9.71 -4.32 2.12
N LEU A 20 9.21 -4.21 3.35
CA LEU A 20 8.15 -5.07 3.88
C LEU A 20 6.82 -4.86 3.13
N TYR A 21 6.49 -3.63 2.76
CA TYR A 21 5.32 -3.31 1.94
C TYR A 21 5.39 -4.01 0.57
N GLY A 22 6.52 -3.86 -0.12
CA GLY A 22 6.75 -4.53 -1.41
C GLY A 22 6.69 -6.06 -1.30
N LEU A 23 7.29 -6.63 -0.26
CA LEU A 23 7.21 -8.07 0.03
C LEU A 23 5.76 -8.51 0.30
N GLY A 24 5.01 -7.74 1.08
CA GLY A 24 3.60 -7.99 1.35
C GLY A 24 2.76 -8.02 0.08
N ASN A 25 2.97 -7.08 -0.83
CA ASN A 25 2.29 -7.05 -2.14
C ASN A 25 2.66 -8.28 -2.99
N LEU A 26 3.92 -8.71 -2.99
CA LEU A 26 4.35 -9.91 -3.71
C LEU A 26 3.73 -11.19 -3.13
N VAL A 27 3.76 -11.35 -1.81
CA VAL A 27 3.18 -12.50 -1.11
C VAL A 27 1.67 -12.54 -1.35
N THR A 28 0.97 -11.41 -1.22
CA THR A 28 -0.48 -11.31 -1.47
C THR A 28 -0.81 -11.72 -2.91
N ARG A 29 -0.01 -11.28 -3.89
CA ARG A 29 -0.20 -11.68 -5.28
C ARG A 29 0.07 -13.17 -5.51
N LYS A 30 1.01 -13.78 -4.79
CA LYS A 30 1.37 -15.20 -4.98
C LYS A 30 0.40 -16.14 -4.26
N TRP A 31 -0.03 -15.79 -3.06
CA TRP A 31 -0.77 -16.68 -2.16
C TRP A 31 -2.26 -16.34 -2.05
N CYS A 32 -2.65 -15.11 -2.38
CA CYS A 32 -4.02 -14.65 -2.27
C CYS A 32 -4.60 -14.19 -3.63
N ALA A 33 -4.02 -14.65 -4.75
CA ALA A 33 -4.52 -14.33 -6.09
C ALA A 33 -5.97 -14.82 -6.32
N GLU A 34 -6.31 -15.96 -5.73
CA GLU A 34 -7.60 -16.63 -5.88
C GLU A 34 -8.64 -16.15 -4.85
N GLU A 35 -8.20 -15.38 -3.86
CA GLU A 35 -9.07 -14.91 -2.78
C GLU A 35 -9.97 -13.75 -3.22
N GLY A 36 -11.19 -13.75 -2.70
CA GLY A 36 -12.15 -12.68 -2.94
C GLY A 36 -11.62 -11.33 -2.43
N THR A 37 -11.88 -10.26 -3.17
CA THR A 37 -11.51 -8.89 -2.78
C THR A 37 -12.04 -8.51 -1.40
N LEU A 38 -13.26 -8.95 -1.07
CA LEU A 38 -13.86 -8.66 0.23
C LEU A 38 -13.13 -9.37 1.37
N THR A 39 -12.64 -10.59 1.14
CA THR A 39 -11.81 -11.34 2.10
C THR A 39 -10.51 -10.61 2.38
N LEU A 40 -9.82 -10.17 1.31
CA LEU A 40 -8.57 -9.40 1.42
C LEU A 40 -8.79 -8.05 2.12
N LEU A 41 -9.85 -7.33 1.75
CA LEU A 41 -10.21 -6.04 2.36
C LEU A 41 -10.53 -6.22 3.85
N GLY A 42 -11.34 -7.22 4.20
CA GLY A 42 -11.67 -7.55 5.57
C GLY A 42 -10.43 -7.90 6.40
N GLY A 43 -9.54 -8.74 5.85
CA GLY A 43 -8.27 -9.09 6.49
C GLY A 43 -7.37 -7.89 6.73
N PHE A 44 -7.27 -6.97 5.76
CA PHE A 44 -6.48 -5.74 5.88
C PHE A 44 -6.98 -4.84 7.02
N PHE A 45 -8.29 -4.54 7.05
CA PHE A 45 -8.88 -3.73 8.11
C PHE A 45 -8.88 -4.43 9.47
N ALA A 46 -9.05 -5.76 9.50
CA ALA A 46 -8.97 -6.54 10.74
C ALA A 46 -7.56 -6.47 11.36
N LEU A 47 -6.51 -6.64 10.54
CA LEU A 47 -5.13 -6.52 11.02
C LEU A 47 -4.79 -5.09 11.46
N MET A 48 -5.29 -4.07 10.75
CA MET A 48 -5.15 -2.68 11.20
C MET A 48 -5.86 -2.45 12.54
N MET A 49 -7.04 -3.02 12.75
CA MET A 49 -7.76 -2.94 14.01
C MET A 49 -6.98 -3.62 15.14
N VAL A 50 -6.38 -4.79 14.90
CA VAL A 50 -5.52 -5.49 15.87
C VAL A 50 -4.31 -4.63 16.25
N TRP A 51 -3.61 -4.05 15.29
CA TRP A 51 -2.47 -3.19 15.58
C TRP A 51 -2.85 -1.88 16.28
N GLY A 52 -3.97 -1.26 15.89
CA GLY A 52 -4.47 -0.04 16.53
C GLY A 52 -4.93 -0.29 17.97
N THR A 53 -5.63 -1.40 18.22
CA THR A 53 -6.03 -1.81 19.58
C THR A 53 -4.84 -2.17 20.44
N LEU A 54 -3.84 -2.88 19.90
CA LEU A 54 -2.58 -3.16 20.60
C LEU A 54 -1.87 -1.87 21.02
N GLY A 55 -1.78 -0.87 20.14
CA GLY A 55 -1.22 0.44 20.46
C GLY A 55 -1.96 1.14 21.61
N CYS A 56 -3.30 1.11 21.59
CA CYS A 56 -4.12 1.65 22.69
C CYS A 56 -3.88 0.90 24.00
N LEU A 57 -3.78 -0.43 23.96
CA LEU A 57 -3.50 -1.26 25.14
C LEU A 57 -2.11 -0.98 25.72
N VAL A 58 -1.09 -0.81 24.86
CA VAL A 58 0.26 -0.46 25.31
C VAL A 58 0.24 0.89 26.05
N LEU A 59 -0.42 1.92 25.51
CA LEU A 59 -0.53 3.22 26.18
C LEU A 59 -1.39 3.17 27.45
N TRP A 60 -2.36 2.25 27.50
CA TRP A 60 -3.17 2.00 28.70
C TRP A 60 -2.33 1.39 29.84
N PHE A 61 -1.48 0.40 29.54
CA PHE A 61 -0.63 -0.26 30.54
C PHE A 61 0.65 0.53 30.88
N LEU A 62 1.16 1.32 29.93
CA LEU A 62 2.39 2.11 30.06
C LEU A 62 2.08 3.60 29.79
N PRO A 63 1.39 4.29 30.72
CA PRO A 63 1.01 5.68 30.53
C PRO A 63 2.26 6.56 30.39
N ARG A 64 2.23 7.44 29.39
CA ARG A 64 3.27 8.44 29.15
C ARG A 64 2.78 9.81 29.58
N SER A 65 3.72 10.71 29.89
CA SER A 65 3.36 12.12 30.05
C SER A 65 2.85 12.66 28.70
N VAL A 66 1.71 13.35 28.75
CA VAL A 66 1.06 13.90 27.55
C VAL A 66 1.22 15.42 27.60
N PRO A 67 2.06 16.00 26.73
CA PRO A 67 2.13 17.45 26.55
C PRO A 67 0.77 18.05 26.18
N GLU A 68 0.52 19.29 26.60
CA GLU A 68 -0.69 20.01 26.23
C GLU A 68 -0.77 20.29 24.72
N GLY A 69 -2.00 20.45 24.22
CA GLY A 69 -2.26 20.75 22.82
C GLY A 69 -2.02 19.55 21.87
N ALA A 70 -1.57 19.87 20.65
CA ALA A 70 -1.35 18.88 19.59
C ALA A 70 -0.05 18.09 19.77
N ALA A 71 0.92 18.60 20.54
CA ALA A 71 2.23 17.97 20.70
C ALA A 71 2.15 16.59 21.38
N GLY A 72 1.14 16.37 22.23
CA GLY A 72 0.93 15.09 22.92
C GLY A 72 0.09 14.07 22.14
N TRP A 73 -0.24 14.29 20.85
CA TRP A 73 -1.18 13.42 20.13
C TRP A 73 -0.72 11.95 20.07
N ALA A 74 0.58 11.71 19.87
CA ALA A 74 1.12 10.36 19.68
C ALA A 74 1.25 9.56 20.98
N THR A 75 1.35 10.23 22.12
CA THR A 75 1.45 9.59 23.45
C THR A 75 0.12 9.57 24.21
N ARG A 76 -0.92 10.18 23.62
CA ARG A 76 -2.26 10.21 24.19
C ARG A 76 -2.93 8.85 24.02
N GLY A 77 -3.47 8.33 25.12
CA GLY A 77 -4.28 7.12 25.10
C GLY A 77 -5.60 7.31 24.33
N TRP A 78 -6.46 6.29 24.39
CA TRP A 78 -7.75 6.31 23.70
C TRP A 78 -8.61 7.51 24.13
N VAL A 79 -9.06 8.29 23.14
CA VAL A 79 -10.05 9.37 23.32
C VAL A 79 -11.20 9.11 22.36
N ALA A 80 -12.41 8.99 22.90
CA ALA A 80 -13.59 8.77 22.07
C ALA A 80 -13.84 9.99 21.16
N PRO A 81 -13.98 9.79 19.83
CA PRO A 81 -14.31 10.88 18.92
C PRO A 81 -15.73 11.40 19.18
N GLN A 82 -15.91 12.72 19.15
CA GLN A 82 -17.19 13.38 19.46
C GLN A 82 -17.47 14.55 18.51
N GLY A 83 -18.75 14.86 18.30
CA GLY A 83 -19.19 15.97 17.44
C GLY A 83 -18.72 15.84 15.99
N VAL A 84 -18.14 16.93 15.45
CA VAL A 84 -17.65 17.00 14.06
C VAL A 84 -16.55 15.98 13.79
N PHE A 85 -15.69 15.69 14.77
CA PHE A 85 -14.61 14.70 14.60
C PHE A 85 -15.16 13.31 14.31
N LEU A 86 -16.24 12.91 14.98
CA LEU A 86 -16.88 11.62 14.71
C LEU A 86 -17.37 11.54 13.26
N VAL A 87 -17.98 12.62 12.75
CA VAL A 87 -18.46 12.68 11.36
C VAL A 87 -17.30 12.56 10.38
N ILE A 88 -16.22 13.32 10.59
CA ILE A 88 -15.03 13.26 9.72
C ILE A 88 -14.40 11.86 9.78
N THR A 89 -14.29 11.23 10.95
CA THR A 89 -13.78 9.86 11.09
C THR A 89 -14.65 8.85 10.36
N VAL A 90 -15.97 8.95 10.43
CA VAL A 90 -16.88 8.05 9.68
C VAL A 90 -16.74 8.26 8.18
N VAL A 91 -16.74 9.51 7.71
CA VAL A 91 -16.55 9.83 6.28
C VAL A 91 -15.19 9.32 5.78
N GLN A 92 -14.13 9.50 6.57
CA GLN A 92 -12.79 9.02 6.24
C GLN A 92 -12.76 7.48 6.22
N GLY A 93 -13.40 6.81 7.17
CA GLY A 93 -13.49 5.35 7.21
C GLY A 93 -14.21 4.77 5.99
N VAL A 94 -15.35 5.35 5.60
CA VAL A 94 -16.07 4.97 4.37
C VAL A 94 -15.20 5.23 3.14
N GLY A 95 -14.55 6.40 3.07
CA GLY A 95 -13.63 6.73 1.99
C GLY A 95 -12.48 5.74 1.86
N SER A 96 -11.89 5.30 2.98
CA SER A 96 -10.85 4.28 3.00
C SER A 96 -11.34 2.91 2.57
N LEU A 97 -12.55 2.50 2.97
CA LEU A 97 -13.12 1.22 2.52
C LEU A 97 -13.27 1.18 1.00
N VAL A 98 -13.80 2.27 0.42
CA VAL A 98 -13.96 2.39 -1.04
C VAL A 98 -12.59 2.46 -1.72
N GLY A 99 -11.71 3.35 -1.27
CA GLY A 99 -10.39 3.56 -1.87
C GLY A 99 -9.53 2.31 -1.84
N VAL A 100 -9.37 1.69 -0.66
CA VAL A 100 -8.58 0.46 -0.51
C VAL A 100 -9.24 -0.71 -1.25
N GLY A 101 -10.57 -0.82 -1.21
CA GLY A 101 -11.30 -1.84 -1.97
C GLY A 101 -11.07 -1.75 -3.48
N MET A 102 -11.10 -0.53 -4.02
CA MET A 102 -10.77 -0.26 -5.44
C MET A 102 -9.30 -0.56 -5.74
N SER A 103 -8.37 -0.22 -4.85
CA SER A 103 -6.95 -0.56 -5.00
C SER A 103 -6.71 -2.06 -5.03
N ILE A 104 -7.31 -2.82 -4.11
CA ILE A 104 -7.20 -4.30 -4.11
C ILE A 104 -7.77 -4.86 -5.42
N LYS A 105 -8.93 -4.37 -5.88
CA LYS A 105 -9.48 -4.76 -7.19
C LYS A 105 -8.51 -4.43 -8.34
N ALA A 106 -7.91 -3.25 -8.34
CA ALA A 106 -6.94 -2.85 -9.36
C ALA A 106 -5.74 -3.82 -9.42
N TYR A 107 -5.21 -4.26 -8.27
CA TYR A 107 -4.15 -5.26 -8.21
C TYR A 107 -4.55 -6.63 -8.77
N GLN A 108 -5.83 -7.00 -8.67
CA GLN A 108 -6.34 -8.26 -9.19
C GLN A 108 -6.57 -8.23 -10.71
N ILE A 109 -6.91 -7.07 -11.28
CA ILE A 109 -7.29 -6.96 -12.71
C ILE A 109 -6.20 -6.36 -13.62
N ALA A 110 -5.25 -5.60 -13.08
CA ALA A 110 -4.25 -4.87 -13.85
C ALA A 110 -2.82 -5.37 -13.60
N ASN A 111 -1.89 -4.98 -14.48
CA ASN A 111 -0.47 -5.27 -14.31
C ASN A 111 0.07 -4.56 -13.05
N ALA A 112 0.73 -5.32 -12.16
CA ALA A 112 1.26 -4.81 -10.89
C ALA A 112 2.17 -3.57 -11.05
N THR A 113 2.91 -3.47 -12.17
CA THR A 113 3.75 -2.31 -12.50
C THR A 113 2.94 -1.03 -12.65
N VAL A 114 1.77 -1.09 -13.31
CA VAL A 114 0.92 0.10 -13.52
C VAL A 114 0.26 0.50 -12.21
N VAL A 115 -0.23 -0.48 -11.44
CA VAL A 115 -0.87 -0.20 -10.15
C VAL A 115 0.13 0.45 -9.19
N SER A 116 1.35 -0.07 -9.07
CA SER A 116 2.39 0.52 -8.21
C SER A 116 2.79 1.94 -8.62
N VAL A 117 2.71 2.27 -9.90
CA VAL A 117 2.98 3.63 -10.37
C VAL A 117 1.84 4.58 -9.99
N LEU A 118 0.59 4.14 -10.12
CA LEU A 118 -0.57 4.92 -9.70
C LEU A 118 -0.58 5.18 -8.20
N GLU A 119 -0.01 4.29 -7.39
CA GLU A 119 0.18 4.57 -5.97
C GLU A 119 0.95 5.88 -5.77
N ASN A 120 2.00 6.16 -6.54
CA ASN A 120 2.77 7.40 -6.40
C ASN A 120 1.93 8.67 -6.66
N THR A 121 0.80 8.57 -7.37
CA THR A 121 -0.14 9.69 -7.52
C THR A 121 -0.71 10.14 -6.17
N LEU A 122 -0.73 9.27 -5.15
CA LEU A 122 -1.09 9.65 -3.79
C LEU A 122 -0.25 10.81 -3.27
N LEU A 123 1.04 10.88 -3.63
CA LEU A 123 1.94 11.95 -3.17
C LEU A 123 1.52 13.30 -3.74
N VAL A 124 1.10 13.33 -5.01
CA VAL A 124 0.59 14.54 -5.67
C VAL A 124 -0.70 15.01 -5.01
N PHE A 125 -1.63 14.08 -4.77
CA PHE A 125 -2.88 14.41 -4.07
C PHE A 125 -2.66 14.81 -2.61
N ALA A 126 -1.72 14.18 -1.91
CA ALA A 126 -1.37 14.53 -0.54
C ALA A 126 -0.83 15.96 -0.46
N THR A 127 0.07 16.35 -1.36
CA THR A 127 0.56 17.74 -1.43
C THR A 127 -0.56 18.71 -1.78
N LEU A 128 -1.47 18.34 -2.69
CA LEU A 128 -2.63 19.17 -3.02
C LEU A 128 -3.51 19.41 -1.78
N TRP A 129 -3.85 18.36 -1.03
CA TRP A 129 -4.64 18.49 0.20
C TRP A 129 -3.88 19.23 1.31
N ALA A 130 -2.56 19.09 1.39
CA ALA A 130 -1.70 19.88 2.28
C ALA A 130 -1.91 21.39 2.06
N VAL A 131 -1.89 21.82 0.80
CA VAL A 131 -2.15 23.20 0.40
C VAL A 131 -3.59 23.61 0.70
N VAL A 132 -4.57 22.78 0.37
CA VAL A 132 -6.01 23.13 0.52
C VAL A 132 -6.42 23.26 1.98
N LEU A 133 -6.00 22.34 2.85
CA LEU A 133 -6.46 22.27 4.24
C LEU A 133 -5.58 23.08 5.19
N TRP A 134 -4.27 23.06 5.00
CA TRP A 134 -3.31 23.68 5.92
C TRP A 134 -2.62 24.92 5.34
N ARG A 135 -2.86 25.26 4.06
CA ARG A 135 -2.17 26.34 3.34
C ARG A 135 -0.64 26.20 3.33
N GLU A 136 -0.17 24.96 3.43
CA GLU A 136 1.25 24.63 3.38
C GLU A 136 1.66 24.48 1.91
N VAL A 137 2.19 25.57 1.34
CA VAL A 137 2.63 25.58 -0.05
C VAL A 137 4.02 24.97 -0.14
N PRO A 138 4.23 23.92 -0.97
CA PRO A 138 5.53 23.29 -1.10
C PRO A 138 6.57 24.29 -1.60
N GLY A 139 7.76 24.25 -1.00
CA GLY A 139 8.89 25.06 -1.44
C GLY A 139 9.37 24.67 -2.83
N PRO A 140 10.22 25.49 -3.48
CA PRO A 140 10.71 25.22 -4.84
C PRO A 140 11.38 23.85 -5.01
N THR A 141 12.14 23.42 -4.00
CA THR A 141 12.83 22.11 -4.02
C THR A 141 11.85 20.94 -3.86
N GLU A 142 10.82 21.10 -3.04
CA GLU A 142 9.78 20.07 -2.85
C GLU A 142 8.93 19.93 -4.10
N ALA A 143 8.55 21.06 -4.71
CA ALA A 143 7.85 21.08 -6.00
C ALA A 143 8.68 20.39 -7.10
N LEU A 144 10.00 20.62 -7.14
CA LEU A 144 10.88 19.94 -8.09
C LEU A 144 10.89 18.41 -7.86
N ARG A 145 11.04 17.95 -6.61
CA ARG A 145 11.01 16.51 -6.28
C ARG A 145 9.67 15.88 -6.63
N LEU A 146 8.57 16.55 -6.32
CA LEU A 146 7.22 16.11 -6.68
C LEU A 146 7.04 16.03 -8.20
N GLY A 147 7.56 17.02 -8.93
CA GLY A 147 7.58 17.03 -10.39
C GLY A 147 8.35 15.85 -10.97
N LEU A 148 9.51 15.51 -10.41
CA LEU A 148 10.31 14.36 -10.82
C LEU A 148 9.58 13.03 -10.60
N VAL A 149 8.95 12.84 -9.43
CA VAL A 149 8.14 11.65 -9.13
C VAL A 149 6.96 11.53 -10.10
N THR A 150 6.28 12.64 -10.38
CA THR A 150 5.16 12.68 -11.31
C THR A 150 5.60 12.33 -12.73
N ALA A 151 6.71 12.91 -13.20
CA ALA A 151 7.26 12.64 -14.53
C ALA A 151 7.69 11.17 -14.68
N ALA A 152 8.32 10.59 -13.66
CA ALA A 152 8.67 9.18 -13.64
C ALA A 152 7.42 8.29 -13.74
N GLY A 153 6.37 8.61 -12.98
CA GLY A 153 5.11 7.88 -13.04
C GLY A 153 4.45 7.94 -14.42
N VAL A 154 4.35 9.14 -15.01
CA VAL A 154 3.83 9.33 -16.36
C VAL A 154 4.65 8.53 -17.38
N MET A 155 5.99 8.57 -17.29
CA MET A 155 6.86 7.83 -18.21
C MET A 155 6.62 6.32 -18.16
N ILE A 156 6.45 5.74 -16.96
CA ILE A 156 6.21 4.30 -16.82
C ILE A 156 4.82 3.93 -17.34
N ALA A 157 3.80 4.74 -17.04
CA ALA A 157 2.45 4.53 -17.54
C ALA A 157 2.38 4.58 -19.08
N LEU A 158 3.14 5.48 -19.71
CA LEU A 158 3.20 5.60 -21.17
C LEU A 158 4.05 4.51 -21.84
N ARG A 159 4.90 3.80 -21.09
CA ARG A 159 5.86 2.82 -21.61
C ARG A 159 5.34 1.39 -21.71
N GLU A 160 4.03 1.14 -21.53
CA GLU A 160 3.45 -0.20 -21.56
C GLU A 160 4.14 -1.10 -22.60
N PRO A 161 4.89 -2.13 -22.15
CA PRO A 161 5.23 -3.22 -23.05
C PRO A 161 3.89 -3.80 -23.48
N ARG A 162 3.56 -3.71 -24.78
CA ARG A 162 2.53 -4.56 -25.38
C ARG A 162 2.75 -5.94 -24.76
N ALA A 163 1.73 -6.46 -24.06
CA ALA A 163 1.74 -7.82 -23.56
C ALA A 163 2.38 -8.69 -24.64
N ALA A 164 3.46 -9.39 -24.29
CA ALA A 164 4.10 -10.30 -25.22
C ALA A 164 2.96 -11.10 -25.87
N GLY A 165 2.80 -10.92 -27.19
CA GLY A 165 1.74 -11.59 -27.93
C GLY A 165 1.80 -13.08 -27.62
N PRO A 166 0.67 -13.80 -27.74
CA PRO A 166 0.62 -15.23 -27.45
C PRO A 166 1.85 -15.92 -28.03
N VAL A 167 2.63 -16.56 -27.16
CA VAL A 167 3.83 -17.31 -27.55
C VAL A 167 3.40 -18.23 -28.70
N PRO A 168 4.02 -18.13 -29.90
CA PRO A 168 3.66 -18.99 -31.02
C PRO A 168 3.63 -20.45 -30.56
N GLU A 169 2.57 -21.19 -30.90
CA GLU A 169 2.37 -22.61 -30.57
C GLU A 169 3.63 -23.45 -30.89
N GLU A 170 4.42 -22.99 -31.87
CA GLU A 170 5.67 -23.57 -32.38
C GLU A 170 6.84 -23.53 -31.38
N ALA A 171 6.83 -22.63 -30.39
CA ALA A 171 7.83 -22.58 -29.32
C ALA A 171 7.46 -23.42 -28.09
N ARG A 172 6.28 -24.08 -28.10
CA ARG A 172 5.88 -25.01 -27.04
C ARG A 172 6.62 -26.33 -27.28
N PRO A 173 7.57 -26.76 -26.43
CA PRO A 173 8.23 -28.05 -26.62
C PRO A 173 7.16 -29.15 -26.62
N ALA A 174 7.21 -30.02 -27.62
CA ALA A 174 6.25 -31.11 -27.76
C ALA A 174 6.19 -31.92 -26.45
N PRO A 175 5.00 -32.27 -25.95
CA PRO A 175 4.89 -33.09 -24.74
C PRO A 175 5.68 -34.38 -24.95
N SER A 176 6.69 -34.62 -24.11
CA SER A 176 7.45 -35.85 -24.15
C SER A 176 6.50 -37.02 -23.86
N ALA A 177 6.50 -38.02 -24.72
CA ALA A 177 5.59 -39.17 -24.67
C ALA A 177 5.61 -39.91 -23.31
N GLY A 178 6.66 -39.72 -22.50
CA GLY A 178 6.76 -40.29 -21.15
C GLY A 178 5.83 -39.66 -20.10
N THR A 179 5.42 -38.39 -20.27
CA THR A 179 4.63 -37.68 -19.23
C THR A 179 3.14 -37.99 -19.31
N GLN A 180 2.62 -38.29 -20.52
CA GLN A 180 1.20 -38.66 -20.70
C GLN A 180 0.91 -40.09 -20.20
N ALA A 181 1.88 -41.00 -20.29
CA ALA A 181 1.74 -42.37 -19.76
C ALA A 181 1.61 -42.40 -18.23
N ALA A 182 2.31 -41.49 -17.53
CA ALA A 182 2.24 -41.37 -16.08
C ALA A 182 0.86 -40.88 -15.58
N TRP A 183 0.22 -39.97 -16.31
CA TRP A 183 -1.11 -39.43 -15.94
C TRP A 183 -2.28 -40.33 -16.36
N ALA A 184 -2.10 -41.23 -17.33
CA ALA A 184 -3.14 -42.17 -17.76
C ALA A 184 -3.25 -43.41 -16.86
N GLY A 185 -2.21 -43.71 -16.06
CA GLY A 185 -2.19 -44.86 -15.14
C GLY A 185 -2.89 -44.60 -13.79
N GLU A 186 -3.02 -43.35 -13.37
CA GLU A 186 -3.52 -42.96 -12.03
C GLU A 186 -5.03 -42.64 -12.03
N LYS A 187 -5.81 -43.31 -12.88
CA LYS A 187 -7.27 -43.28 -12.81
C LYS A 187 -7.87 -44.66 -12.92
N ARG A 188 -7.92 -45.40 -11.81
CA ARG A 188 -8.94 -46.44 -11.52
C ARG A 188 -8.99 -46.73 -10.02
N PRO A 189 -10.11 -47.29 -9.53
CA PRO A 189 -11.51 -46.86 -9.64
C PRO A 189 -12.00 -46.12 -8.37
#